data_AF-A0A527HBU5-F1
#
_entry.id   AF-A0A527HBU5-F1
#
_cell.length_a   1.000
_cell.length_b   1.000
_cell.length_c   1.000
_cell.angle_alpha   90.00
_cell.angle_beta   90.00
_cell.angle_gamma   90.00
#
_symmetry.space_group_name_H-M   'P 1'
#
loop_
_entity.id
_entity.type
_entity.pdbx_description
1 polymer ?
#
loop_
_entity_poly.entity_id
_entity_poly.type
_entity_poly.pdbx_seq_one_letter_code
_entity_poly.pdbx_strand_id
1 'polypeptide(L)' 'YGFDMAFPAVFLVLMRGMWTGMAAARPWLVSLVVAALVYLFVPGAWYVAAGAMSGLVAAWLMAGDA' A
#
# COMPACT_ATOMS: atom_id res chain seq x y z
N TYR A 1 -12.80 -13.22 19.01
CA TYR A 1 -12.77 -13.52 17.56
C TYR A 1 -12.98 -12.33 16.64
N GLY A 2 -13.67 -11.24 17.03
CA GLY A 2 -13.79 -10.03 16.18
C GLY A 2 -12.66 -8.99 16.34
N PHE A 3 -11.95 -9.00 17.47
CA PHE A 3 -10.93 -7.98 17.78
C PHE A 3 -9.71 -8.06 16.85
N ASP A 4 -9.23 -9.27 16.54
CA ASP A 4 -8.13 -9.48 15.58
C ASP A 4 -8.47 -9.02 14.15
N MET A 5 -9.75 -9.03 13.78
CA MET A 5 -10.22 -8.50 12.49
C MET A 5 -10.59 -7.02 12.53
N ALA A 6 -10.84 -6.44 13.70
CA ALA A 6 -11.22 -5.03 13.82
C ALA A 6 -10.10 -4.12 13.29
N PHE A 7 -8.84 -4.46 13.55
CA PHE A 7 -7.69 -3.69 13.09
C PHE A 7 -7.56 -3.64 11.55
N PRO A 8 -7.49 -4.77 10.82
CA PRO A 8 -7.47 -4.75 9.36
C PRO A 8 -8.75 -4.19 8.74
N ALA A 9 -9.93 -4.39 9.37
CA ALA A 9 -11.18 -3.84 8.88
C ALA A 9 -11.21 -2.31 8.91
N VAL A 10 -10.72 -1.69 9.99
CA VAL A 10 -10.61 -0.23 10.08
C VAL A 10 -9.62 0.29 9.04
N PHE A 11 -8.48 -0.38 8.84
CA PHE A 11 -7.56 -0.04 7.76
C PHE A 11 -8.24 -0.09 6.40
N LEU A 12 -8.93 -1.18 6.05
CA LEU A 12 -9.68 -1.33 4.79
C LEU A 12 -10.73 -0.23 4.60
N VAL A 13 -11.41 0.20 5.66
CA VAL A 13 -12.39 1.29 5.61
C VAL A 13 -11.73 2.64 5.32
N LEU A 14 -10.55 2.92 5.90
CA LEU A 14 -9.80 4.14 5.63
C LEU A 14 -9.27 4.15 4.19
N MET A 15 -8.76 3.01 3.71
CA MET A 15 -8.31 2.84 2.32
C MET A 15 -9.45 3.08 1.33
N ARG A 16 -10.68 2.67 1.67
CA ARG A 16 -11.88 2.95 0.86
C ARG A 16 -12.16 4.45 0.72
N GLY A 17 -11.89 5.26 1.75
CA GLY A 17 -12.04 6.72 1.70
C GLY A 17 -10.97 7.42 0.84
N MET A 18 -9.80 6.79 0.65
CA MET A 18 -8.69 7.31 -0.16
C MET A 18 -8.85 7.02 -1.66
N TRP A 19 -9.85 6.22 -2.04
CA TRP A 19 -10.08 5.81 -3.42
C TRP A 19 -10.83 6.91 -4.19
N THR A 20 -10.12 7.97 -4.58
CA THR A 20 -10.70 9.12 -5.30
C THR A 20 -10.85 8.89 -6.81
N GLY A 21 -10.23 7.83 -7.36
CA GLY A 21 -10.39 7.41 -8.76
C GLY A 21 -9.38 6.35 -9.22
N MET A 22 -9.49 5.90 -10.48
CA MET A 22 -8.62 4.88 -11.08
C MET A 22 -7.16 5.33 -11.19
N ALA A 23 -6.91 6.64 -11.27
CA ALA A 23 -5.55 7.21 -11.30
C ALA A 23 -4.83 7.04 -9.95
N ALA A 24 -5.54 7.22 -8.83
CA ALA A 24 -5.00 7.02 -7.48
C ALA A 24 -4.69 5.54 -7.17
N ALA A 25 -5.29 4.60 -7.91
CA ALA A 25 -5.06 3.16 -7.74
C ALA A 25 -3.70 2.70 -8.31
N ARG A 26 -3.10 3.43 -9.25
CA ARG A 26 -1.82 3.07 -9.88
C ARG A 26 -0.65 3.03 -8.89
N PRO A 27 -0.37 4.07 -8.10
CA PRO A 27 0.70 4.03 -7.10
C PRO A 27 0.42 3.03 -5.96
N TRP A 28 -0.85 2.78 -5.65
CA TRP A 28 -1.28 1.73 -4.72
C TRP A 28 -0.90 0.33 -5.20
N LEU A 29 -1.13 0.02 -6.48
CA LEU A 29 -0.72 -1.25 -7.09
C LEU A 29 0.80 -1.42 -7.07
N VAL A 30 1.56 -0.37 -7.38
CA VAL A 30 3.03 -0.42 -7.33
C VAL A 30 3.53 -0.73 -5.92
N SER A 31 2.97 -0.04 -4.91
CA SER A 31 3.27 -0.30 -3.49
C SER A 31 2.99 -1.75 -3.08
N LEU A 32 1.84 -2.29 -3.51
CA LEU A 32 1.42 -3.66 -3.20
C LEU A 32 2.33 -4.70 -3.84
N VAL A 33 2.71 -4.51 -5.10
CA VAL A 33 3.63 -5.41 -5.82
C VAL A 33 5.00 -5.41 -5.15
N VAL A 34 5.51 -4.24 -4.77
CA VAL A 34 6.81 -4.15 -4.09
C VAL A 34 6.75 -4.76 -2.69
N ALA A 35 5.70 -4.51 -1.92
CA ALA A 35 5.50 -5.16 -0.63
C ALA A 35 5.45 -6.70 -0.75
N ALA A 36 4.75 -7.22 -1.76
CA ALA A 36 4.68 -8.66 -2.04
C ALA A 36 6.04 -9.25 -2.42
N LEU A 37 6.81 -8.56 -3.27
CA LEU A 37 8.16 -8.98 -3.63
C LEU A 37 9.09 -8.98 -2.41
N VAL A 38 9.07 -7.93 -1.59
CA VAL A 38 9.92 -7.86 -0.39
C VAL A 38 9.52 -8.92 0.63
N TYR A 39 8.22 -9.23 0.78
CA TYR A 39 7.76 -10.33 1.63
C TYR A 39 8.28 -11.70 1.16
N LEU A 40 8.36 -11.92 -0.16
CA LEU A 40 8.81 -13.19 -0.73
C LEU A 40 10.34 -13.35 -0.68
N PHE A 41 11.09 -12.27 -0.89
CA PHE A 41 12.55 -12.31 -1.05
C PHE A 41 13.34 -11.95 0.22
N VAL A 42 12.74 -11.24 1.18
CA VAL A 42 13.43 -10.78 2.39
C VAL A 42 12.83 -11.42 3.64
N PRO A 43 13.58 -12.29 4.35
CA PRO A 43 13.13 -12.79 5.64
C PRO A 43 13.16 -11.66 6.68
N GLY A 44 11.97 -11.23 7.11
CA GLY A 44 11.79 -10.22 8.16
C GLY A 44 10.66 -9.23 7.83
N ALA A 45 10.25 -8.42 8.81
CA ALA A 45 9.15 -7.46 8.68
C ALA A 45 9.46 -6.21 7.83
N TRP A 46 10.38 -6.32 6.86
CA TRP A 46 10.86 -5.24 5.99
C TRP A 46 9.86 -4.88 4.88
N TYR A 47 8.90 -5.76 4.59
CA TYR A 47 7.88 -5.54 3.56
C TYR A 47 6.97 -4.33 3.83
N VAL A 48 6.73 -3.97 5.10
CA VAL A 48 5.90 -2.79 5.44
C VAL A 48 6.65 -1.49 5.10
N ALA A 49 7.90 -1.36 5.54
CA ALA A 49 8.70 -0.17 5.30
C ALA A 49 9.04 -0.02 3.81
N ALA A 50 9.43 -1.12 3.14
CA ALA A 50 9.74 -1.11 1.71
C ALA A 50 8.50 -0.86 0.85
N GLY A 51 7.36 -1.46 1.19
CA GLY A 51 6.07 -1.17 0.57
C GLY A 51 5.71 0.31 0.69
N ALA A 52 5.68 0.84 1.92
CA ALA A 52 5.38 2.26 2.16
C ALA A 52 6.32 3.22 1.40
N MET A 53 7.63 2.96 1.42
CA MET A 53 8.63 3.76 0.69
C MET A 53 8.40 3.73 -0.82
N SER A 54 8.18 2.53 -1.38
CA SER A 54 7.96 2.38 -2.82
C SER A 54 6.65 3.00 -3.30
N GLY A 55 5.58 2.89 -2.50
CA GLY A 55 4.31 3.54 -2.77
C GLY A 55 4.41 5.06 -2.72
N LEU A 56 5.21 5.60 -1.79
CA LEU A 56 5.46 7.04 -1.69
C LEU A 56 6.24 7.53 -2.91
N VAL A 57 7.29 6.82 -3.32
CA VAL A 57 8.08 7.14 -4.53
C VAL A 57 7.22 7.05 -5.79
N ALA A 58 6.42 6.00 -5.94
CA ALA A 58 5.53 5.83 -7.08
C ALA A 58 4.44 6.92 -7.13
N ALA A 59 3.88 7.28 -5.99
CA ALA A 59 2.93 8.39 -5.89
C ALA A 59 3.60 9.72 -6.23
N TRP A 60 4.82 9.96 -5.77
CA TRP A 60 5.57 11.19 -6.07
C TRP A 60 5.90 11.32 -7.56
N LEU A 61 6.31 10.23 -8.20
CA LEU A 61 6.55 10.19 -9.65
C LEU A 61 5.26 10.39 -10.45
N MET A 62 4.18 9.68 -10.11
CA MET A 62 2.90 9.79 -10.83
C MET A 62 2.12 11.08 -10.52
N ALA A 63 2.36 11.72 -9.37
CA ALA A 63 1.76 13.02 -9.04
C ALA A 63 2.43 14.18 -9.77
N GLY A 64 3.66 14.01 -10.29
CA GLY A 64 4.30 14.97 -11.19
C GLY A 64 3.75 14.98 -12.62
N ASP A 65 2.96 13.95 -12.98
CA ASP A 65 2.34 13.78 -14.31
C ASP A 65 0.85 14.23 -14.34
N ALA A 66 0.36 14.89 -13.28
CA ALA A 66 -1.02 15.38 -13.15
C ALA A 66 -1.07 16.92 -13.10
#